data_AF-A0A8X6K5U3-F1
#
_entry.id   AF-A0A8X6K5U3-F1
#
_cell.length_a   1.000
_cell.length_b   1.000
_cell.length_c   1.000
_cell.angle_alpha   90.00
_cell.angle_beta   90.00
_cell.angle_gamma   90.00
#
_symmetry.space_group_name_H-M   'P 1'
#
loop_
_entity.id
_entity.type
_entity.pdbx_description
1 polymer ?
#
loop_
_entity_poly.entity_id
_entity_poly.type
_entity_poly.pdbx_seq_one_letter_code
_entity_poly.pdbx_strand_id
1 'polypeptide(L)'
;MYATDKDGNAFHPTDNTGKEMTYGKYIYKKDGYIKYPLNRVGHPEYETDDTTNDEIYVFQMDGSINWGVDKEGNQRYAKKENGDEYYPANGEFACDPSGSPQYARTSDGEVIFPLDAEGNESYLKDDGESHVIYMGNVLLDRYAKTKNWEENYPIQVINPTSFKEVILNEKYAKTALQEAKYPLDEYGNEYTLEIPADIAGKEKYYFPLGYPITNDCWVIIPEVNGKKKHF
;
A
#
# COMPACT_ATOMS: atom_id res chain seq x y z
N MET A 1 -12.11 30.48 -12.63
CA MET A 1 -11.46 31.13 -13.80
C MET A 1 -10.70 30.02 -14.51
N TYR A 2 -10.98 29.71 -15.79
CA TYR A 2 -10.37 28.58 -16.51
C TYR A 2 -8.95 28.92 -17.00
N ALA A 3 -8.07 27.92 -17.17
CA ALA A 3 -6.80 28.15 -17.87
C ALA A 3 -7.10 28.47 -19.31
N THR A 4 -6.23 29.26 -19.92
CA THR A 4 -6.25 29.46 -21.36
C THR A 4 -4.89 29.07 -21.92
N ASP A 5 -4.86 28.45 -23.10
CA ASP A 5 -3.60 28.25 -23.81
C ASP A 5 -2.98 29.60 -24.24
N LYS A 6 -1.80 29.53 -24.83
CA LYS A 6 -1.11 30.71 -25.40
C LYS A 6 -1.94 31.44 -26.47
N ASP A 7 -2.97 30.80 -27.01
CA ASP A 7 -3.86 31.28 -28.06
C ASP A 7 -5.21 31.77 -27.49
N GLY A 8 -5.41 31.70 -26.17
CA GLY A 8 -6.60 32.17 -25.46
C GLY A 8 -7.74 31.14 -25.35
N ASN A 9 -7.55 29.88 -25.77
CA ASN A 9 -8.57 28.85 -25.68
C ASN A 9 -8.69 28.32 -24.26
N ALA A 10 -9.91 28.29 -23.71
CA ALA A 10 -10.14 27.78 -22.36
C ALA A 10 -9.87 26.27 -22.28
N PHE A 11 -9.13 25.85 -21.26
CA PHE A 11 -8.97 24.46 -20.87
C PHE A 11 -10.05 24.07 -19.88
N HIS A 12 -10.77 23.02 -20.24
CA HIS A 12 -11.75 22.37 -19.39
C HIS A 12 -11.13 21.07 -18.88
N PRO A 13 -10.98 20.88 -17.55
CA PRO A 13 -10.55 19.58 -17.02
C PRO A 13 -11.51 18.49 -17.50
N THR A 14 -11.05 17.25 -17.65
CA THR A 14 -11.91 16.12 -17.98
C THR A 14 -12.07 15.19 -16.78
N ASP A 15 -13.25 14.60 -16.60
CA ASP A 15 -13.47 13.54 -15.60
C ASP A 15 -12.74 12.23 -15.96
N ASN A 16 -12.90 11.19 -15.15
CA ASN A 16 -12.31 9.86 -15.37
C ASN A 16 -12.87 9.12 -16.60
N THR A 17 -13.87 9.68 -17.30
CA THR A 17 -14.40 9.19 -18.57
C THR A 17 -13.92 10.00 -19.78
N GLY A 18 -13.14 11.07 -19.56
CA GLY A 18 -12.67 11.96 -20.61
C GLY A 18 -13.68 13.05 -21.01
N LYS A 19 -14.74 13.25 -20.22
CA LYS A 19 -15.75 14.29 -20.48
C LYS A 19 -15.29 15.63 -19.91
N GLU A 20 -15.30 16.69 -20.73
CA GLU A 20 -14.95 18.05 -20.31
C GLU A 20 -15.90 18.60 -19.24
N MET A 21 -15.29 19.23 -18.23
CA MET A 21 -15.92 19.72 -17.01
C MET A 21 -15.71 21.23 -16.87
N THR A 22 -16.78 21.96 -16.58
CA THR A 22 -16.78 23.42 -16.41
C THR A 22 -17.06 23.80 -14.96
N TYR A 23 -16.04 23.72 -14.10
CA TYR A 23 -16.19 24.05 -12.67
C TYR A 23 -15.36 25.26 -12.21
N GLY A 24 -15.85 25.89 -11.13
CA GLY A 24 -15.48 27.25 -10.74
C GLY A 24 -14.32 27.40 -9.74
N LYS A 25 -13.73 26.33 -9.18
CA LYS A 25 -12.87 26.45 -7.97
C LYS A 25 -11.37 26.21 -8.17
N TYR A 26 -10.87 26.08 -9.38
CA TYR A 26 -9.43 25.87 -9.61
C TYR A 26 -8.62 27.18 -9.55
N ILE A 27 -7.44 27.13 -8.95
CA ILE A 27 -6.42 28.17 -9.07
C ILE A 27 -5.36 27.70 -10.07
N TYR A 28 -5.23 28.41 -11.18
CA TYR A 28 -4.18 28.16 -12.17
C TYR A 28 -2.91 28.91 -11.80
N LYS A 29 -1.78 28.21 -11.84
CA LYS A 29 -0.46 28.83 -11.81
C LYS A 29 -0.03 29.24 -13.22
N LYS A 30 0.93 30.17 -13.28
CA LYS A 30 1.52 30.71 -14.52
C LYS A 30 2.18 29.64 -15.41
N ASP A 31 2.48 28.48 -14.84
CA ASP A 31 3.08 27.31 -15.47
C ASP A 31 2.05 26.31 -16.05
N GLY A 32 0.74 26.58 -15.91
CA GLY A 32 -0.34 25.74 -16.46
C GLY A 32 -0.86 24.66 -15.51
N TYR A 33 -0.29 24.52 -14.31
CA TYR A 33 -0.76 23.53 -13.34
C TYR A 33 -1.99 24.03 -12.58
N ILE A 34 -2.98 23.16 -12.45
CA ILE A 34 -4.11 23.31 -11.53
C ILE A 34 -3.60 23.13 -10.10
N LYS A 35 -4.10 23.95 -9.18
CA LYS A 35 -3.97 23.73 -7.74
C LYS A 35 -5.35 23.70 -7.11
N TYR A 36 -5.62 22.63 -6.37
CA TYR A 36 -6.83 22.50 -5.56
C TYR A 36 -6.79 23.45 -4.35
N PRO A 37 -7.90 24.11 -4.02
CA PRO A 37 -8.00 24.85 -2.76
C PRO A 37 -7.90 23.87 -1.58
N LEU A 38 -7.47 24.39 -0.43
CA LEU A 38 -7.43 23.61 0.81
C LEU A 38 -8.62 23.98 1.69
N ASN A 39 -9.25 22.97 2.29
CA ASN A 39 -10.25 23.17 3.32
C ASN A 39 -9.61 23.67 4.64
N ARG A 40 -10.44 23.88 5.66
CA ARG A 40 -10.00 24.39 6.98
C ARG A 40 -9.00 23.50 7.71
N VAL A 41 -8.96 22.20 7.43
CA VAL A 41 -8.00 21.27 8.06
C VAL A 41 -6.71 21.14 7.25
N GLY A 42 -6.67 21.70 6.04
CA GLY A 42 -5.51 21.71 5.16
C GLY A 42 -5.49 20.60 4.12
N HIS A 43 -6.61 19.91 3.89
CA HIS A 43 -6.73 18.91 2.83
C HIS A 43 -7.22 19.56 1.53
N PRO A 44 -6.81 19.04 0.36
CA PRO A 44 -7.35 19.51 -0.91
C PRO A 44 -8.86 19.26 -0.99
N GLU A 45 -9.56 20.19 -1.64
CA GLU A 45 -10.97 20.03 -2.03
C GLU A 45 -11.04 19.76 -3.52
N TYR A 46 -11.31 18.50 -3.87
CA TYR A 46 -11.62 18.09 -5.24
C TYR A 46 -13.00 18.59 -5.64
N GLU A 47 -13.26 18.72 -6.95
CA GLU A 47 -14.63 18.88 -7.43
C GLU A 47 -15.36 17.54 -7.29
N THR A 48 -16.70 17.58 -7.28
CA THR A 48 -17.55 16.40 -7.16
C THR A 48 -18.34 16.16 -8.44
N ASP A 49 -18.59 14.90 -8.78
CA ASP A 49 -19.55 14.53 -9.81
C ASP A 49 -20.98 14.82 -9.33
N ASP A 50 -21.77 15.56 -10.11
CA ASP A 50 -23.14 15.96 -9.72
C ASP A 50 -24.12 14.78 -9.61
N THR A 51 -23.76 13.61 -10.16
CA THR A 51 -24.59 12.40 -10.19
C THR A 51 -24.25 11.47 -9.03
N THR A 52 -22.96 11.19 -8.83
CA THR A 52 -22.50 10.25 -7.79
C THR A 52 -22.09 10.93 -6.49
N ASN A 53 -21.85 12.25 -6.53
CA ASN A 53 -21.30 13.04 -5.43
C ASN A 53 -19.90 12.58 -4.99
N ASP A 54 -19.22 11.76 -5.80
CA ASP A 54 -17.83 11.40 -5.61
C ASP A 54 -16.93 12.56 -6.05
N GLU A 55 -15.84 12.80 -5.32
CA GLU A 55 -14.78 13.68 -5.77
C GLU A 55 -14.15 13.14 -7.06
N ILE A 56 -13.72 14.01 -7.96
CA ILE A 56 -13.16 13.64 -9.27
C ILE A 56 -11.69 14.07 -9.41
N TYR A 57 -10.89 13.17 -10.00
CA TYR A 57 -9.55 13.50 -10.46
C TYR A 57 -9.60 14.39 -11.71
N VAL A 58 -8.65 15.33 -11.78
CA VAL A 58 -8.38 16.06 -13.02
C VAL A 58 -7.14 15.46 -13.67
N PHE A 59 -7.28 15.04 -14.92
CA PHE A 59 -6.17 14.56 -15.72
C PHE A 59 -5.55 15.69 -16.56
N GLN A 60 -4.23 15.65 -16.69
CA GLN A 60 -3.47 16.49 -17.61
C GLN A 60 -3.51 15.91 -19.03
N MET A 61 -3.06 16.68 -20.02
CA MET A 61 -3.06 16.25 -21.43
C MET A 61 -2.22 15.01 -21.70
N ASP A 62 -1.19 14.77 -20.89
CA ASP A 62 -0.34 13.58 -20.98
C ASP A 62 -0.94 12.35 -20.26
N GLY A 63 -2.14 12.49 -19.69
CA GLY A 63 -2.83 11.43 -18.94
C GLY A 63 -2.41 11.33 -17.48
N SER A 64 -1.48 12.17 -17.01
CA SER A 64 -1.08 12.21 -15.61
C SER A 64 -2.12 12.89 -14.73
N ILE A 65 -2.16 12.55 -13.44
CA ILE A 65 -3.09 13.18 -12.51
C ILE A 65 -2.54 14.51 -12.04
N ASN A 66 -3.42 15.51 -11.98
CA ASN A 66 -3.18 16.66 -11.15
C ASN A 66 -3.57 16.31 -9.71
N TRP A 67 -2.58 16.07 -8.86
CA TRP A 67 -2.83 15.68 -7.47
C TRP A 67 -3.21 16.88 -6.60
N GLY A 68 -4.27 16.72 -5.80
CA GLY A 68 -4.51 17.53 -4.63
C GLY A 68 -3.41 17.29 -3.59
N VAL A 69 -2.79 18.36 -3.11
CA VAL A 69 -1.69 18.30 -2.15
C VAL A 69 -2.11 19.00 -0.87
N ASP A 70 -1.97 18.33 0.28
CA ASP A 70 -2.30 18.91 1.59
C ASP A 70 -1.28 19.97 2.06
N LYS A 71 -1.53 20.56 3.24
CA LYS A 71 -0.64 21.58 3.82
C LYS A 71 0.75 21.04 4.20
N GLU A 72 0.88 19.74 4.43
CA GLU A 72 2.14 19.04 4.71
C GLU A 72 2.89 18.64 3.43
N GLY A 73 2.26 18.77 2.26
CA GLY A 73 2.84 18.42 0.97
C GLY A 73 2.53 17.00 0.50
N ASN A 74 1.70 16.23 1.20
CA ASN A 74 1.29 14.90 0.75
C ASN A 74 0.25 15.03 -0.36
N GLN A 75 0.41 14.24 -1.41
CA GLN A 75 -0.67 14.02 -2.36
C GLN A 75 -1.80 13.26 -1.66
N ARG A 76 -3.05 13.56 -2.00
CA ARG A 76 -4.23 12.91 -1.42
C ARG A 76 -5.07 12.29 -2.50
N TYR A 77 -5.68 11.14 -2.21
CA TYR A 77 -6.68 10.56 -3.10
C TYR A 77 -7.98 11.37 -3.05
N ALA A 78 -8.71 11.37 -4.16
CA ALA A 78 -10.10 11.76 -4.20
C ALA A 78 -10.95 10.76 -3.40
N LYS A 79 -12.10 11.22 -2.91
CA LYS A 79 -13.02 10.47 -2.07
C LYS A 79 -14.35 10.19 -2.76
N LYS A 80 -14.95 9.08 -2.40
CA LYS A 80 -16.34 8.78 -2.74
C LYS A 80 -17.30 9.57 -1.85
N GLU A 81 -18.58 9.56 -2.19
CA GLU A 81 -19.64 10.17 -1.36
C GLU A 81 -19.62 9.64 0.09
N ASN A 82 -19.28 8.36 0.28
CA ASN A 82 -19.19 7.75 1.61
C ASN A 82 -17.93 8.19 2.41
N GLY A 83 -17.06 9.01 1.82
CA GLY A 83 -15.84 9.53 2.43
C GLY A 83 -14.62 8.63 2.30
N ASP A 84 -14.75 7.43 1.71
CA ASP A 84 -13.61 6.55 1.42
C ASP A 84 -12.80 7.11 0.27
N GLU A 85 -11.49 7.13 0.42
CA GLU A 85 -10.56 7.42 -0.66
C GLU A 85 -10.57 6.31 -1.71
N TYR A 86 -10.27 6.66 -2.96
CA TYR A 86 -10.22 5.68 -4.04
C TYR A 86 -9.05 5.92 -5.00
N TYR A 87 -8.48 4.82 -5.50
CA TYR A 87 -7.40 4.84 -6.47
C TYR A 87 -7.88 5.38 -7.83
N PRO A 88 -7.05 6.16 -8.53
CA PRO A 88 -7.37 6.60 -9.87
C PRO A 88 -7.30 5.45 -10.87
N ALA A 89 -8.09 5.57 -11.95
CA ALA A 89 -8.19 4.51 -12.96
C ALA A 89 -6.91 4.32 -13.81
N ASN A 90 -6.02 5.31 -13.86
CA ASN A 90 -4.77 5.23 -14.63
C ASN A 90 -3.66 4.46 -13.88
N GLY A 91 -3.91 4.00 -12.65
CA GLY A 91 -2.96 3.21 -11.87
C GLY A 91 -1.84 4.01 -11.21
N GLU A 92 -1.91 5.35 -11.19
CA GLU A 92 -1.00 6.17 -10.39
C GLU A 92 -1.36 6.13 -8.90
N PHE A 93 -0.35 6.37 -8.05
CA PHE A 93 -0.50 6.38 -6.61
C PHE A 93 -0.10 7.74 -6.05
N ALA A 94 -0.83 8.20 -5.04
CA ALA A 94 -0.47 9.39 -4.30
C ALA A 94 0.84 9.14 -3.55
N CYS A 95 1.74 10.12 -3.53
CA CYS A 95 3.00 10.06 -2.80
C CYS A 95 3.09 11.11 -1.70
N ASP A 96 3.92 10.81 -0.70
CA ASP A 96 4.38 11.79 0.28
C ASP A 96 5.43 12.77 -0.35
N PRO A 97 5.85 13.83 0.37
CA PRO A 97 6.86 14.76 -0.14
C PRO A 97 8.22 14.14 -0.48
N SER A 98 8.53 12.94 0.03
CA SER A 98 9.75 12.20 -0.28
C SER A 98 9.63 11.34 -1.54
N GLY A 99 8.42 11.23 -2.10
CA GLY A 99 8.12 10.37 -3.24
C GLY A 99 7.62 8.98 -2.86
N SER A 100 7.48 8.67 -1.57
CA SER A 100 7.01 7.35 -1.13
C SER A 100 5.50 7.20 -1.37
N PRO A 101 5.04 6.12 -2.05
CA PRO A 101 3.62 5.90 -2.29
C PRO A 101 2.80 5.75 -1.01
N GLN A 102 1.55 6.21 -1.04
CA GLN A 102 0.60 6.16 0.05
C GLN A 102 -0.61 5.31 -0.33
N TYR A 103 -1.16 4.56 0.61
CA TYR A 103 -2.42 3.85 0.41
C TYR A 103 -3.62 4.79 0.56
N ALA A 104 -4.67 4.52 -0.20
CA ALA A 104 -5.99 5.07 0.06
C ALA A 104 -6.54 4.55 1.39
N ARG A 105 -7.42 5.32 2.02
CA ARG A 105 -8.05 4.98 3.29
C ARG A 105 -9.56 5.06 3.27
N THR A 106 -10.19 4.22 4.08
CA THR A 106 -11.62 4.38 4.38
C THR A 106 -11.86 5.67 5.15
N SER A 107 -13.11 6.10 5.21
CA SER A 107 -13.57 7.21 6.06
C SER A 107 -13.23 7.03 7.54
N ASP A 108 -13.13 5.78 8.01
CA ASP A 108 -12.70 5.41 9.36
C ASP A 108 -11.17 5.34 9.53
N GLY A 109 -10.41 5.50 8.44
CA GLY A 109 -8.95 5.54 8.44
C GLY A 109 -8.26 4.20 8.24
N GLU A 110 -8.99 3.13 7.91
CA GLU A 110 -8.43 1.82 7.59
C GLU A 110 -7.77 1.83 6.19
N VAL A 111 -6.74 1.00 6.00
CA VAL A 111 -6.05 0.89 4.72
C VAL A 111 -6.90 0.16 3.68
N ILE A 112 -6.99 0.77 2.50
CA ILE A 112 -7.53 0.15 1.30
C ILE A 112 -6.34 -0.26 0.43
N PHE A 113 -6.07 -1.56 0.28
CA PHE A 113 -5.03 -2.02 -0.63
C PHE A 113 -5.51 -1.94 -2.09
N PRO A 114 -4.64 -1.58 -3.06
CA PRO A 114 -4.97 -1.69 -4.48
C PRO A 114 -5.19 -3.16 -4.85
N LEU A 115 -6.12 -3.38 -5.78
CA LEU A 115 -6.42 -4.72 -6.29
C LEU A 115 -5.64 -5.00 -7.58
N ASP A 116 -5.13 -6.21 -7.73
CA ASP A 116 -4.62 -6.73 -8.99
C ASP A 116 -5.77 -7.14 -9.94
N ALA A 117 -5.41 -7.56 -11.16
CA ALA A 117 -6.38 -7.96 -12.18
C ALA A 117 -7.19 -9.22 -11.78
N GLU A 118 -6.64 -10.03 -10.87
CA GLU A 118 -7.25 -11.24 -10.35
C GLU A 118 -8.15 -10.99 -9.13
N GLY A 119 -8.17 -9.75 -8.62
CA GLY A 119 -8.95 -9.30 -7.46
C GLY A 119 -8.27 -9.51 -6.10
N ASN A 120 -6.95 -9.70 -6.06
CA ASN A 120 -6.19 -9.78 -4.82
C ASN A 120 -5.68 -8.40 -4.41
N GLU A 121 -5.65 -8.15 -3.11
CA GLU A 121 -4.97 -6.98 -2.56
C GLU A 121 -3.46 -7.10 -2.77
N SER A 122 -2.84 -5.99 -3.12
CA SER A 122 -1.41 -5.87 -3.36
C SER A 122 -0.80 -4.74 -2.54
N TYR A 123 0.47 -4.89 -2.17
CA TYR A 123 1.21 -3.81 -1.52
C TYR A 123 1.72 -2.82 -2.56
N LEU A 124 1.73 -1.54 -2.20
CA LEU A 124 2.49 -0.54 -2.93
C LEU A 124 3.99 -0.80 -2.74
N LYS A 125 4.79 -0.40 -3.72
CA LYS A 125 6.24 -0.57 -3.71
C LYS A 125 6.96 0.76 -3.68
N ASP A 126 8.05 0.83 -2.95
CA ASP A 126 8.99 1.94 -3.05
C ASP A 126 9.93 1.77 -4.26
N ASP A 127 10.79 2.77 -4.50
CA ASP A 127 11.79 2.74 -5.57
C ASP A 127 12.80 1.58 -5.45
N GLY A 128 12.90 0.96 -4.27
CA GLY A 128 13.72 -0.20 -3.99
C GLY A 128 12.99 -1.54 -4.16
N GLU A 129 11.78 -1.52 -4.76
CA GLU A 129 10.88 -2.68 -4.92
C GLU A 129 10.39 -3.29 -3.60
N SER A 130 10.70 -2.66 -2.45
CA SER A 130 10.19 -3.11 -1.15
C SER A 130 8.74 -2.68 -0.98
N HIS A 131 7.97 -3.50 -0.29
CA HIS A 131 6.58 -3.16 0.01
C HIS A 131 6.54 -2.03 1.03
N VAL A 132 5.73 -1.02 0.74
CA VAL A 132 5.46 0.09 1.67
C VAL A 132 4.60 -0.44 2.81
N ILE A 133 5.19 -0.49 4.01
CA ILE A 133 4.52 -0.96 5.24
C ILE A 133 4.27 0.16 6.26
N TYR A 134 4.75 1.37 5.99
CA TYR A 134 4.51 2.54 6.82
C TYR A 134 3.80 3.62 6.01
N MET A 135 2.79 4.24 6.60
CA MET A 135 2.22 5.50 6.10
C MET A 135 2.59 6.61 7.08
N GLY A 136 3.63 7.38 6.73
CA GLY A 136 4.30 8.24 7.70
C GLY A 136 4.94 7.39 8.81
N ASN A 137 4.50 7.58 10.05
CA ASN A 137 5.03 6.82 11.21
C ASN A 137 4.09 5.70 11.69
N VAL A 138 3.06 5.35 10.91
CA VAL A 138 2.07 4.35 11.27
C VAL A 138 2.32 3.08 10.46
N LEU A 139 2.61 1.98 11.14
CA LEU A 139 2.71 0.65 10.54
C LEU A 139 1.32 0.21 10.03
N LEU A 140 1.28 -0.49 8.91
CA LEU A 140 0.04 -1.13 8.43
C LEU A 140 -0.57 -2.01 9.54
N ASP A 141 -1.88 -1.92 9.68
CA ASP A 141 -2.66 -2.59 10.72
C ASP A 141 -2.95 -4.07 10.39
N ARG A 142 -3.01 -4.40 9.10
CA ARG A 142 -3.30 -5.75 8.58
C ARG A 142 -2.47 -6.09 7.35
N TYR A 143 -2.44 -7.38 7.04
CA TYR A 143 -1.92 -7.91 5.79
C TYR A 143 -2.88 -7.67 4.62
N ALA A 144 -2.30 -7.52 3.42
CA ALA A 144 -3.01 -7.66 2.16
C ALA A 144 -3.51 -9.12 1.99
N LYS A 145 -4.68 -9.28 1.39
CA LYS A 145 -5.37 -10.55 1.21
C LYS A 145 -5.62 -10.88 -0.25
N THR A 146 -5.52 -12.17 -0.58
CA THR A 146 -6.05 -12.69 -1.83
C THR A 146 -7.58 -12.62 -1.85
N LYS A 147 -8.20 -12.75 -3.03
CA LYS A 147 -9.66 -12.89 -3.15
C LYS A 147 -10.24 -14.09 -2.37
N ASN A 148 -9.40 -15.05 -2.00
CA ASN A 148 -9.75 -16.23 -1.21
C ASN A 148 -9.48 -16.04 0.28
N TRP A 149 -9.24 -14.80 0.74
CA TRP A 149 -9.01 -14.43 2.14
C TRP A 149 -7.71 -14.96 2.76
N GLU A 150 -6.77 -15.41 1.94
CA GLU A 150 -5.41 -15.72 2.40
C GLU A 150 -4.60 -14.43 2.53
N GLU A 151 -3.89 -14.27 3.65
CA GLU A 151 -3.02 -13.14 3.93
C GLU A 151 -1.61 -13.37 3.35
N ASN A 152 -1.02 -12.28 2.85
CA ASN A 152 0.31 -12.26 2.26
C ASN A 152 1.23 -11.36 3.08
N TYR A 153 2.44 -11.83 3.36
CA TYR A 153 3.45 -11.00 3.99
C TYR A 153 3.91 -9.89 3.04
N PRO A 154 4.17 -8.68 3.56
CA PRO A 154 4.92 -7.68 2.83
C PRO A 154 6.37 -8.13 2.65
N ILE A 155 6.99 -7.72 1.55
CA ILE A 155 8.35 -8.08 1.17
C ILE A 155 9.27 -6.89 1.43
N GLN A 156 10.40 -7.13 2.09
CA GLN A 156 11.52 -6.19 2.16
C GLN A 156 12.67 -6.72 1.29
N VAL A 157 13.01 -5.96 0.26
CA VAL A 157 14.15 -6.26 -0.61
C VAL A 157 15.44 -5.88 0.12
N ILE A 158 16.37 -6.83 0.24
CA ILE A 158 17.68 -6.61 0.86
C ILE A 158 18.73 -6.30 -0.22
N ASN A 159 18.64 -7.00 -1.35
CA ASN A 159 19.42 -6.76 -2.56
C ASN A 159 18.67 -7.35 -3.77
N PRO A 160 19.14 -7.15 -5.02
CA PRO A 160 18.42 -7.60 -6.22
C PRO A 160 18.12 -9.10 -6.31
N THR A 161 18.73 -9.92 -5.46
CA THR A 161 18.58 -11.39 -5.45
C THR A 161 18.04 -11.95 -4.13
N SER A 162 17.83 -11.12 -3.10
CA SER A 162 17.35 -11.58 -1.80
C SER A 162 16.35 -10.61 -1.19
N PHE A 163 15.32 -11.17 -0.59
CA PHE A 163 14.28 -10.45 0.12
C PHE A 163 13.91 -11.23 1.37
N LYS A 164 13.19 -10.58 2.28
CA LYS A 164 12.54 -11.25 3.41
C LYS A 164 11.09 -10.83 3.54
N GLU A 165 10.30 -11.68 4.15
CA GLU A 165 8.92 -11.39 4.52
C GLU A 165 8.89 -10.67 5.87
N VAL A 166 8.09 -9.60 5.94
CA VAL A 166 8.04 -8.71 7.10
C VAL A 166 6.76 -8.95 7.90
N ILE A 167 6.93 -9.05 9.21
CA ILE A 167 5.83 -9.30 10.13
C ILE A 167 5.23 -7.97 10.60
N LEU A 168 3.92 -7.85 10.49
CA LEU A 168 3.15 -6.70 10.94
C LEU A 168 2.59 -6.97 12.34
N ASN A 169 2.77 -6.03 13.26
CA ASN A 169 2.18 -6.03 14.60
C ASN A 169 2.35 -7.35 15.38
N GLU A 170 3.51 -8.01 15.26
CA GLU A 170 3.82 -9.28 15.93
C GLU A 170 2.79 -10.40 15.65
N LYS A 171 2.15 -10.38 14.48
CA LYS A 171 1.14 -11.38 14.07
C LYS A 171 1.56 -12.09 12.81
N TYR A 172 1.42 -13.39 12.75
CA TYR A 172 1.60 -14.11 11.49
C TYR A 172 0.45 -13.85 10.51
N ALA A 173 0.77 -13.82 9.22
CA ALA A 173 -0.21 -13.93 8.15
C ALA A 173 -0.91 -15.29 8.23
N LYS A 174 -2.15 -15.35 7.78
CA LYS A 174 -2.98 -16.56 7.84
C LYS A 174 -3.38 -17.11 6.47
N THR A 175 -3.53 -18.43 6.40
CA THR A 175 -4.17 -19.12 5.27
C THR A 175 -5.67 -18.82 5.23
N ALA A 176 -6.33 -19.21 4.14
CA ALA A 176 -7.80 -19.17 4.04
C ALA A 176 -8.50 -19.98 5.16
N LEU A 177 -7.83 -20.99 5.72
CA LEU A 177 -8.31 -21.81 6.84
C LEU A 177 -8.00 -21.20 8.23
N GLN A 178 -7.49 -19.97 8.28
CA GLN A 178 -7.07 -19.26 9.50
C GLN A 178 -5.86 -19.88 10.21
N GLU A 179 -5.08 -20.70 9.51
CA GLU A 179 -3.83 -21.27 10.01
C GLU A 179 -2.68 -20.28 9.81
N ALA A 180 -1.71 -20.24 10.72
CA ALA A 180 -0.56 -19.35 10.59
C ALA A 180 0.36 -19.81 9.44
N LYS A 181 0.84 -18.84 8.65
CA LYS A 181 1.94 -18.98 7.68
C LYS A 181 3.21 -18.48 8.33
N TYR A 182 4.34 -19.15 8.15
CA TYR A 182 5.62 -18.67 8.68
C TYR A 182 6.33 -17.81 7.63
N PRO A 183 6.86 -16.64 8.01
CA PRO A 183 7.56 -15.76 7.08
C PRO A 183 8.90 -16.33 6.65
N LEU A 184 9.35 -15.96 5.46
CA LEU A 184 10.68 -16.28 4.92
C LEU A 184 11.73 -15.23 5.30
N ASP A 185 12.89 -15.69 5.77
CA ASP A 185 14.08 -14.85 5.99
C ASP A 185 14.81 -14.51 4.67
N GLU A 186 15.90 -13.74 4.74
CA GLU A 186 16.69 -13.36 3.56
C GLU A 186 17.36 -14.54 2.82
N TYR A 187 17.37 -15.73 3.41
CA TYR A 187 17.89 -16.97 2.84
C TYR A 187 16.77 -17.88 2.32
N GLY A 188 15.51 -17.47 2.46
CA GLY A 188 14.33 -18.26 2.08
C GLY A 188 13.99 -19.36 3.08
N ASN A 189 14.40 -19.24 4.35
CA ASN A 189 13.97 -20.18 5.40
C ASN A 189 12.75 -19.64 6.14
N GLU A 190 11.81 -20.50 6.47
CA GLU A 190 10.67 -20.14 7.33
C GLU A 190 11.14 -19.88 8.78
N TYR A 191 10.73 -18.77 9.41
CA TYR A 191 11.11 -18.45 10.79
C TYR A 191 9.93 -18.03 11.69
N THR A 192 10.14 -18.03 13.01
CA THR A 192 9.13 -17.64 14.01
C THR A 192 9.52 -16.34 14.75
N LEU A 193 8.50 -15.59 15.19
CA LEU A 193 8.58 -14.28 15.84
C LEU A 193 9.49 -14.24 17.08
N GLU A 194 9.48 -15.30 17.89
CA GLU A 194 10.31 -15.38 19.09
C GLU A 194 10.58 -16.84 19.47
N ILE A 195 11.86 -17.13 19.67
CA ILE A 195 12.34 -18.35 20.34
C ILE A 195 12.79 -17.88 21.73
N PRO A 196 12.03 -18.15 22.81
CA PRO A 196 12.46 -17.77 24.15
C PRO A 196 13.84 -18.34 24.47
N ALA A 197 14.67 -17.64 25.24
CA ALA A 197 15.99 -18.18 25.61
C ALA A 197 15.89 -19.51 26.42
N ASP A 198 14.71 -19.88 26.92
CA ASP A 198 14.43 -21.06 27.76
C ASP A 198 13.83 -22.27 27.01
N ILE A 199 13.94 -22.39 25.68
CA ILE A 199 13.18 -23.43 24.94
C ILE A 199 13.48 -24.89 25.31
N ALA A 200 14.51 -25.15 26.10
CA ALA A 200 14.92 -26.51 26.46
C ALA A 200 13.74 -27.31 27.03
N GLY A 201 13.28 -28.32 26.30
CA GLY A 201 12.12 -29.17 26.64
C GLY A 201 10.75 -28.62 26.22
N LYS A 202 10.68 -27.43 25.62
CA LYS A 202 9.48 -26.79 25.06
C LYS A 202 9.54 -26.64 23.54
N GLU A 203 10.54 -27.22 22.88
CA GLU A 203 10.83 -27.00 21.47
C GLU A 203 9.62 -27.32 20.59
N LYS A 204 8.88 -28.40 20.87
CA LYS A 204 7.65 -28.78 20.14
C LYS A 204 6.54 -27.72 20.09
N TYR A 205 6.57 -26.72 20.98
CA TYR A 205 5.56 -25.65 21.02
C TYR A 205 5.94 -24.46 20.14
N TYR A 206 7.25 -24.25 19.92
CA TYR A 206 7.81 -23.18 19.09
C TYR A 206 8.26 -23.69 17.72
N PHE A 207 8.45 -25.01 17.63
CA PHE A 207 8.95 -25.79 16.51
C PHE A 207 8.14 -27.09 16.39
N PRO A 208 6.82 -27.01 16.10
CA PRO A 208 5.96 -28.20 16.06
C PRO A 208 6.40 -29.23 15.00
N LEU A 209 7.18 -28.80 14.01
CA LEU A 209 7.77 -29.63 12.95
C LEU A 209 9.31 -29.64 12.98
N GLY A 210 9.93 -29.02 14.01
CA GLY A 210 11.36 -28.74 14.05
C GLY A 210 11.69 -27.27 13.74
N TYR A 211 12.99 -26.95 13.77
CA TYR A 211 13.58 -25.65 13.39
C TYR A 211 13.23 -25.25 11.94
N PRO A 212 13.50 -23.99 11.52
CA PRO A 212 13.19 -23.48 10.18
C PRO A 212 13.20 -24.56 9.12
N ILE A 213 12.04 -24.76 8.51
CA ILE A 213 11.93 -25.63 7.36
C ILE A 213 12.57 -24.85 6.23
N THR A 214 13.67 -25.37 5.70
CA THR A 214 14.30 -24.83 4.51
C THR A 214 13.36 -25.08 3.32
N ASN A 215 13.44 -24.24 2.28
CA ASN A 215 12.60 -24.33 1.06
C ASN A 215 12.62 -25.69 0.33
N ASP A 216 13.47 -26.63 0.74
CA ASP A 216 13.58 -28.01 0.27
C ASP A 216 12.92 -29.04 1.21
N CYS A 217 12.08 -28.61 2.15
CA CYS A 217 11.38 -29.43 3.15
C CYS A 217 12.31 -30.11 4.19
N TRP A 218 13.50 -29.57 4.43
CA TRP A 218 14.40 -30.06 5.48
C TRP A 218 14.27 -29.23 6.75
N VAL A 219 14.41 -29.89 7.88
CA VAL A 219 14.43 -29.24 9.20
C VAL A 219 15.88 -28.99 9.59
N ILE A 220 16.24 -27.75 9.95
CA ILE A 220 17.58 -27.46 10.49
C ILE A 220 17.70 -28.05 11.90
N ILE A 221 18.18 -29.29 12.08
CA ILE A 221 18.38 -29.83 13.43
C ILE A 221 19.75 -29.36 13.97
N PRO A 222 19.83 -28.43 14.95
CA PRO A 222 21.10 -28.10 15.59
C PRO A 222 21.55 -29.26 16.49
N GLU A 223 22.86 -29.41 16.57
CA GLU A 223 23.50 -30.42 17.39
C GLU A 223 23.50 -29.99 18.87
N VAL A 224 22.47 -30.38 19.61
CA VAL A 224 22.41 -30.14 21.07
C VAL A 224 23.21 -31.24 21.79
N ASN A 225 24.32 -30.85 22.43
CA ASN A 225 25.18 -31.73 23.24
C ASN A 225 25.83 -32.91 22.46
N GLY A 226 26.20 -32.74 21.19
CA GLY A 226 26.91 -33.77 20.41
C GLY A 226 26.11 -35.04 20.13
N LYS A 227 24.77 -34.99 20.27
CA LYS A 227 23.87 -36.07 19.94
C LYS A 227 22.91 -35.61 18.85
N LYS A 228 23.11 -36.10 17.64
CA LYS A 228 22.11 -36.01 16.57
C LYS A 228 20.86 -36.77 17.00
N LYS A 229 19.73 -36.06 17.14
CA LYS A 229 18.41 -36.70 17.19
C LYS A 229 17.95 -36.88 15.76
N HIS A 230 17.84 -38.14 15.32
CA HIS A 230 17.15 -38.48 14.09
C HIS A 230 15.64 -38.51 14.41
N PHE A 231 14.86 -37.74 13.66
CA PHE A 231 13.42 -37.95 13.49
C PHE A 231 13.19 -38.44 12.07
#